data_AF-A0A2U8I5X0-F1
#
_entry.id   AF-A0A2U8I5X0-F1
#
_cell.length_a   1.000
_cell.length_b   1.000
_cell.length_c   1.000
_cell.angle_alpha   90.00
_cell.angle_beta   90.00
_cell.angle_gamma   90.00
#
_symmetry.space_group_name_H-M   'P 1'
#
loop_
_entity.id
_entity.type
_entity.pdbx_description
1 polymer ?
#
loop_
_entity_poly.entity_id
_entity_poly.type
_entity_poly.pdbx_seq_one_letter_code
_entity_poly.pdbx_strand_id
1 'polypeptide(L)'
;MRGIRYSSLDNLNAIRSPGWIGVTTLRKNRIVNRNVTLASLDIPEEGLSVHLRGDGWVTVFKFVTKHGRIDYVATNKENPTREQMKAVTEARWSVEVYHREIKQTCGIYP
;
A
#
# COMPACT_ATOMS: atom_id res chain seq x y z
N MET A 1 -7.24 11.38 4.77
CA MET A 1 -8.11 10.26 5.21
C MET A 1 -7.20 9.10 5.71
N ARG A 2 -7.57 8.28 6.71
CA ARG A 2 -6.74 7.12 7.12
C ARG A 2 -6.78 6.06 6.01
N GLY A 3 -5.83 6.09 5.10
CA GLY A 3 -5.78 5.34 3.83
C GLY A 3 -5.61 3.82 3.93
N ILE A 4 -6.02 3.16 5.02
CA ILE A 4 -5.67 1.75 5.30
C ILE A 4 -6.87 0.82 5.28
N ARG A 5 -7.92 1.11 4.48
CA ARG A 5 -9.14 0.30 4.43
C ARG A 5 -9.18 -0.78 3.35
N TYR A 6 -8.19 -0.84 2.46
CA TYR A 6 -8.24 -1.72 1.28
C TYR A 6 -7.23 -2.86 1.27
N SER A 7 -6.44 -3.06 2.33
CA SER A 7 -5.46 -4.14 2.43
C SER A 7 -5.95 -5.37 3.20
N SER A 8 -7.26 -5.67 3.15
CA SER A 8 -7.78 -6.96 3.62
C SER A 8 -7.28 -8.09 2.72
N LEU A 9 -7.24 -9.31 3.26
CA LEU A 9 -6.78 -10.47 2.51
C LEU A 9 -7.67 -10.73 1.29
N ASP A 10 -8.99 -10.62 1.47
CA ASP A 10 -9.97 -10.80 0.40
C ASP A 10 -9.75 -9.84 -0.76
N ASN A 11 -9.45 -8.57 -0.47
CA ASN A 11 -9.18 -7.57 -1.51
C ASN A 11 -7.89 -7.87 -2.27
N LEU A 12 -6.84 -8.30 -1.56
CA LEU A 12 -5.57 -8.64 -2.21
C LEU A 12 -5.74 -9.85 -3.13
N ASN A 13 -6.44 -10.87 -2.65
CA ASN A 13 -6.76 -12.06 -3.43
C ASN A 13 -7.64 -11.71 -4.63
N ALA A 14 -8.65 -10.86 -4.47
CA ALA A 14 -9.51 -10.44 -5.58
C ALA A 14 -8.75 -9.71 -6.70
N ILE A 15 -7.69 -8.96 -6.37
CA ILE A 15 -6.81 -8.33 -7.35
C ILE A 15 -5.87 -9.37 -7.97
N ARG A 16 -5.33 -10.29 -7.16
CA ARG A 16 -4.34 -11.28 -7.58
C ARG A 16 -4.93 -12.39 -8.45
N SER A 17 -6.15 -12.86 -8.17
CA SER A 17 -6.81 -13.95 -8.89
C SER A 17 -6.91 -13.75 -10.41
N PRO A 18 -7.30 -12.56 -10.93
CA PRO A 18 -7.28 -12.28 -12.37
C PRO A 18 -5.88 -11.94 -12.92
N GLY A 19 -4.83 -12.01 -12.11
CA GLY A 19 -3.45 -11.69 -12.52
C GLY A 19 -3.15 -10.20 -12.55
N TRP A 20 -3.95 -9.35 -11.88
CA TRP A 20 -3.71 -7.91 -11.88
C TRP A 20 -2.57 -7.53 -10.93
N ILE A 21 -1.92 -6.42 -11.28
CA ILE A 21 -0.91 -5.81 -10.43
C ILE A 21 -1.58 -4.79 -9.52
N GLY A 22 -1.50 -5.02 -8.21
CA GLY A 22 -2.02 -4.15 -7.17
C GLY A 22 -0.92 -3.46 -6.40
N VAL A 23 -1.11 -2.19 -6.08
CA VAL A 23 -0.29 -1.45 -5.11
C VAL A 23 -1.18 -1.04 -3.95
N THR A 24 -0.78 -1.37 -2.73
CA THR A 24 -1.57 -1.07 -1.53
C THR A 24 -0.70 -0.63 -0.36
N THR A 25 -1.29 0.03 0.63
CA THR A 25 -0.61 0.36 1.88
C THR A 25 -0.94 -0.65 2.99
N LEU A 26 0.08 -1.17 3.66
CA LEU A 26 -0.04 -2.09 4.79
C LEU A 26 0.10 -1.36 6.13
N ARG A 27 -0.55 -1.88 7.17
CA ARG A 27 -0.34 -1.39 8.54
C ARG A 27 0.96 -1.91 9.10
N LYS A 28 1.60 -1.10 9.96
CA LYS A 28 2.83 -1.46 10.69
C LYS A 28 2.72 -2.78 11.47
N ASN A 29 1.53 -3.11 11.99
CA ASN A 29 1.28 -4.33 12.76
C ASN A 29 0.84 -5.54 11.89
N ARG A 30 0.93 -5.44 10.56
CA ARG A 30 0.66 -6.58 9.67
C ARG A 30 1.72 -7.67 9.91
N ILE A 31 1.26 -8.90 10.05
CA ILE A 31 2.10 -10.08 10.24
C ILE A 31 2.52 -10.64 8.88
N VAL A 32 3.82 -10.85 8.70
CA VAL A 32 4.51 -11.36 7.50
C VAL A 32 5.55 -12.42 7.91
N ASN A 33 6.11 -13.16 6.95
CA ASN A 33 7.27 -14.04 7.13
C ASN A 33 7.24 -14.92 8.41
N ARG A 34 6.17 -15.70 8.58
CA ARG A 34 5.97 -16.61 9.74
C ARG A 34 6.12 -15.89 11.10
N ASN A 35 5.13 -15.03 11.42
CA ASN A 35 4.93 -14.36 12.72
C ASN A 35 5.80 -13.12 13.03
N VAL A 36 6.33 -12.43 12.01
CA VAL A 36 7.07 -11.17 12.20
C VAL A 36 6.18 -9.99 11.81
N THR A 37 6.27 -8.86 12.51
CA THR A 37 5.52 -7.65 12.12
C THR A 37 6.30 -6.85 11.08
N LEU A 38 5.60 -6.13 10.19
CA LEU A 38 6.28 -5.19 9.26
C LEU A 38 7.09 -4.12 9.99
N ALA A 39 6.64 -3.68 11.17
CA ALA A 39 7.33 -2.67 11.96
C ALA A 39 8.70 -3.11 12.46
N SER A 40 8.89 -4.42 12.69
CA SER A 40 10.14 -4.99 13.21
C SER A 40 11.14 -5.35 12.12
N LEU A 41 10.74 -5.28 10.84
CA LEU A 41 11.64 -5.56 9.72
C LEU A 41 12.43 -4.31 9.35
N ASP A 42 13.71 -4.50 9.08
CA ASP A 42 14.50 -3.51 8.36
C ASP A 42 14.22 -3.65 6.87
N ILE A 43 13.70 -2.59 6.27
CA ILE A 43 13.26 -2.57 4.87
C ILE A 43 14.20 -1.64 4.13
N PRO A 44 15.06 -2.17 3.24
CA PRO A 44 16.02 -1.36 2.52
C PRO A 44 15.32 -0.55 1.42
N GLU A 45 16.04 0.37 0.77
CA GLU A 45 15.42 1.29 -0.19
C GLU A 45 14.94 0.59 -1.46
N GLU A 46 15.64 -0.47 -1.89
CA GLU A 46 15.29 -1.37 -2.98
C GLU A 46 14.01 -2.18 -2.72
N GLY A 47 13.51 -2.17 -1.49
CA GLY A 47 12.34 -2.92 -1.07
C GLY A 47 12.68 -4.32 -0.55
N LEU A 48 11.76 -4.88 0.22
CA LEU A 48 11.91 -6.18 0.86
C LEU A 48 10.82 -7.14 0.36
N SER A 49 11.23 -8.29 -0.17
CA SER A 49 10.29 -9.37 -0.49
C SER A 49 9.82 -10.04 0.79
N VAL A 50 8.49 -10.07 1.01
CA VAL A 50 7.87 -10.69 2.17
C VAL A 50 6.70 -11.56 1.73
N HIS A 51 6.46 -12.61 2.50
CA HIS A 51 5.33 -13.50 2.29
C HIS A 51 4.15 -13.09 3.18
N LEU A 52 3.05 -12.67 2.55
CA LEU A 52 1.77 -12.44 3.19
C LEU A 52 1.01 -13.77 3.31
N ARG A 53 0.61 -14.13 4.54
CA ARG A 53 -0.18 -15.34 4.78
C ARG A 53 -1.52 -15.24 4.03
N GLY A 54 -1.75 -16.17 3.12
CA GLY A 54 -3.00 -16.32 2.37
C GLY A 54 -3.11 -15.49 1.08
N ASP A 55 -2.10 -14.68 0.75
CA ASP A 55 -2.01 -13.91 -0.51
C ASP A 55 -0.79 -14.34 -1.33
N GLY A 56 0.37 -14.47 -0.67
CA GLY A 56 1.62 -14.93 -1.27
C GLY A 56 2.74 -13.92 -1.14
N TRP A 57 3.71 -13.98 -2.06
CA TRP A 57 4.84 -13.06 -2.08
C TRP A 57 4.43 -11.67 -2.58
N VAL A 58 4.96 -10.64 -1.91
CA VAL A 58 4.85 -9.23 -2.27
C VAL A 58 6.16 -8.52 -1.95
N THR A 59 6.47 -7.46 -2.68
CA THR A 59 7.58 -6.57 -2.36
C THR A 59 7.06 -5.36 -1.60
N VAL A 60 7.69 -5.05 -0.47
CA VAL A 60 7.30 -3.94 0.41
C VAL A 60 8.37 -2.86 0.41
N PHE A 61 7.94 -1.63 0.25
CA PHE A 61 8.74 -0.42 0.36
C PHE A 61 8.32 0.38 1.59
N LYS A 62 9.31 1.01 2.22
CA LYS A 62 9.10 1.93 3.33
C LYS A 62 9.30 3.36 2.86
N PHE A 63 8.25 4.17 2.96
CA PHE A 63 8.29 5.60 2.68
C PHE A 63 8.07 6.38 3.97
N VAL A 64 8.99 7.30 4.27
CA VAL A 64 8.91 8.17 5.45
C VAL A 64 8.52 9.57 4.97
N THR A 65 7.40 10.07 5.47
CA THR A 65 6.93 11.43 5.17
C THR A 65 7.70 12.47 6.00
N LYS A 66 7.62 13.74 5.60
CA LYS A 66 8.25 14.87 6.31
C LYS A 66 7.86 14.99 7.79
N HIS A 67 6.70 14.44 8.19
CA HIS A 67 6.20 14.46 9.56
C HIS A 67 6.48 13.15 10.32
N GLY A 68 7.42 12.31 9.85
CA GLY A 68 7.80 11.06 10.51
C GLY A 68 6.76 9.93 10.41
N ARG A 69 5.64 10.15 9.71
CA ARG A 69 4.70 9.08 9.38
C ARG A 69 5.36 8.13 8.38
N ILE A 70 5.27 6.84 8.65
CA ILE A 70 5.76 5.76 7.80
C ILE A 70 4.58 5.14 7.05
N ASP A 71 4.68 5.09 5.73
CA ASP A 71 3.76 4.34 4.88
C ASP A 71 4.50 3.13 4.31
N TYR A 72 3.99 1.94 4.64
CA TYR A 72 4.45 0.67 4.08
C TYR A 72 3.66 0.38 2.82
N VAL A 73 4.30 0.44 1.66
CA VAL A 73 3.66 0.24 0.35
C VAL A 73 4.04 -1.15 -0.16
N ALA A 74 3.07 -1.99 -0.47
CA ALA A 74 3.26 -3.34 -0.96
C ALA A 74 2.75 -3.48 -2.38
N THR A 75 3.42 -4.31 -3.17
CA THR A 75 3.03 -4.65 -4.54
C THR A 75 3.29 -6.11 -4.84
N ASN A 76 2.45 -6.70 -5.69
CA ASN A 76 2.65 -8.04 -6.26
C ASN A 76 3.35 -7.99 -7.64
N LYS A 77 3.79 -6.81 -8.10
CA LYS A 77 4.58 -6.66 -9.32
C LYS A 77 5.94 -7.36 -9.18
N GLU A 78 6.38 -8.03 -10.23
CA GLU A 78 7.75 -8.55 -10.32
C GLU A 78 8.76 -7.42 -10.55
N ASN A 79 9.88 -7.45 -9.83
CA ASN A 79 10.98 -6.48 -9.87
C ASN A 79 10.53 -5.01 -9.87
N PRO A 80 9.72 -4.57 -8.88
CA PRO A 80 9.27 -3.18 -8.79
C PRO A 80 10.43 -2.28 -8.39
N THR A 81 10.45 -1.05 -8.90
CA THR A 81 11.40 -0.03 -8.43
C THR A 81 10.76 0.91 -7.41
N ARG A 82 11.60 1.53 -6.58
CA ARG A 82 11.16 2.51 -5.58
C ARG A 82 10.47 3.71 -6.23
N GLU A 83 10.98 4.18 -7.37
CA GLU A 83 10.46 5.31 -8.13
C GLU A 83 9.05 5.02 -8.66
N GLN A 84 8.84 3.82 -9.20
CA GLN A 84 7.51 3.37 -9.64
C GLN A 84 6.52 3.37 -8.48
N MET A 85 6.92 2.81 -7.33
CA MET A 85 6.03 2.76 -6.16
C MET A 85 5.76 4.14 -5.57
N LYS A 86 6.75 5.04 -5.61
CA LYS A 86 6.58 6.43 -5.21
C LYS A 86 5.58 7.14 -6.12
N ALA A 87 5.76 7.06 -7.44
CA ALA A 87 4.88 7.69 -8.42
C ALA A 87 3.43 7.22 -8.28
N VAL A 88 3.19 5.91 -8.12
CA VAL A 88 1.85 5.36 -7.90
C VAL A 88 1.25 5.84 -6.57
N THR A 89 2.07 5.91 -5.52
CA THR A 89 1.63 6.38 -4.20
C THR A 89 1.27 7.87 -4.22
N GLU A 90 2.00 8.68 -4.97
CA GLU A 90 1.70 10.10 -5.17
C GLU A 90 0.43 10.30 -6.03
N ALA A 91 0.28 9.55 -7.13
CA ALA A 91 -0.89 9.60 -7.99
C ALA A 91 -2.19 9.24 -7.26
N ARG A 92 -2.12 8.35 -6.26
CA ARG A 92 -3.25 8.01 -5.39
C ARG A 92 -3.86 9.23 -4.70
N TRP A 93 -3.07 10.26 -4.40
CA TRP A 93 -3.55 11.48 -3.75
C TRP A 93 -4.59 12.23 -4.58
N SER A 94 -4.51 12.14 -5.92
CA SER A 94 -5.48 12.76 -6.83
C SER A 94 -6.91 12.27 -6.57
N VAL A 95 -7.10 11.03 -6.09
CA VAL A 95 -8.43 10.53 -5.69
C VAL A 95 -8.94 11.22 -4.43
N GLU A 96 -8.06 11.54 -3.46
CA GLU A 96 -8.45 12.32 -2.28
C GLU A 96 -8.79 13.77 -2.64
N VAL A 97 -8.09 14.35 -3.63
CA VAL A 97 -8.39 15.68 -4.19
C VAL A 97 -9.75 15.67 -4.86
N TYR A 98 -10.00 14.72 -5.79
CA TYR A 98 -11.27 14.58 -6.49
C TYR A 98 -12.46 14.44 -5.52
N HIS A 99 -12.36 13.57 -4.51
CA HIS A 99 -13.41 13.45 -3.49
C HIS A 99 -13.62 14.72 -2.67
N ARG A 100 -12.59 15.54 -2.46
CA ARG A 100 -12.71 16.81 -1.75
C ARG A 100 -13.41 17.84 -2.62
N GLU A 101 -12.99 17.97 -3.87
CA GLU A 101 -13.53 18.93 -4.82
C GLU A 101 -15.02 18.68 -5.05
N ILE A 102 -15.43 17.44 -5.31
CA ILE A 102 -16.86 17.10 -5.49
C ILE A 102 -17.71 17.50 -4.27
N LYS A 103 -17.21 17.27 -3.06
CA LYS A 103 -17.94 17.64 -1.84
C LYS A 103 -18.11 19.14 -1.72
N GLN A 104 -17.06 19.89 -2.07
CA GLN A 104 -17.02 21.33 -1.93
C GLN A 104 -17.84 22.04 -3.03
N THR A 105 -17.79 21.57 -4.27
CA THR A 105 -18.42 22.23 -5.42
C THR A 105 -19.83 21.73 -5.70
N CYS A 106 -20.12 20.45 -5.42
CA CYS A 106 -21.41 19.83 -5.74
C CYS A 106 -22.30 19.58 -4.51
N GLY A 107 -21.83 19.91 -3.30
CA GLY A 107 -22.63 19.78 -2.07
C GLY A 107 -23.01 18.34 -1.71
N ILE A 108 -22.31 17.34 -2.26
CA ILE A 108 -22.56 15.93 -1.98
C ILE A 108 -21.91 15.58 -0.64
N TYR A 109 -22.64 15.76 0.46
CA TYR A 109 -22.23 15.26 1.77
C TYR A 109 -22.76 13.84 2.00
N PRO A 110 -21.99 12.95 2.66
CA PRO A 110 -22.45 11.63 3.05
C PRO A 110 -23.54 11.69 4.13
#